data_AF-A0A944NLU0-F1
#
_entry.id   AF-A0A944NLU0-F1
#
_cell.length_a   1.000
_cell.length_b   1.000
_cell.length_c   1.000
_cell.angle_alpha   90.00
_cell.angle_beta   90.00
_cell.angle_gamma   90.00
#
_symmetry.space_group_name_H-M   'P 1'
#
loop_
_entity.id
_entity.type
_entity.pdbx_description
1 polymer ?
#
loop_
_entity_poly.entity_id
_entity_poly.type
_entity_poly.pdbx_seq_one_letter_code
_entity_poly.pdbx_strand_id
1 'polypeptide(L)'
;DGDQYKVYERAVADADLAGAEKDDAGVWRKPGTAGSYENLEDIQGHMPFIGDGSPAVEIDGEAKFGFPTPSKKLEFFSETMRDWGWPEYSTPTFIKSQVHWQDLDFTAGERILVPTFRIPTLIHTRSGNSQWLNEISHRHPLWLHPSDAEKLSIEENGLVRITTRIGHFVISAWRTEGIRPGVVAASHHMGRWRLDEDKARSWGAGKASIDQDDDGRWRLRRQHGNEPYDSNEPDTGRIWWSDTGVHQNLTFPVQPDPISGMHCWLQRVTVGPAQPGDEYGDVVVDTDASHAIYEEWMAKTRPGPGPDGLRRPLWFARPVKPQATAYRSEG
;
A
#
# COMPACT_ATOMS: atom_id res chain seq x y z
N ASP A 1 28.24 -23.78 1.79
CA ASP A 1 27.41 -23.20 2.86
C ASP A 1 27.68 -21.71 2.97
N GLY A 2 26.71 -20.88 2.59
CA GLY A 2 26.80 -19.43 2.73
C GLY A 2 25.84 -18.97 3.82
N ASP A 3 26.35 -18.24 4.80
CA ASP A 3 25.51 -17.55 5.78
C ASP A 3 24.62 -16.53 5.05
N GLN A 4 23.32 -16.83 4.97
CA GLN A 4 22.34 -15.96 4.30
C GLN A 4 21.94 -14.75 5.15
N TYR A 5 22.31 -14.71 6.43
CA TYR A 5 22.00 -13.61 7.34
C TYR A 5 23.07 -12.51 7.33
N LYS A 6 24.33 -12.87 7.09
CA LYS A 6 25.48 -11.95 7.11
C LYS A 6 26.23 -11.90 5.78
N VAL A 7 25.48 -11.94 4.67
CA VAL A 7 26.06 -11.92 3.32
C VAL A 7 27.02 -10.74 3.11
N TYR A 8 26.76 -9.59 3.75
CA TYR A 8 27.61 -8.40 3.68
C TYR A 8 29.00 -8.56 4.34
N GLU A 9 29.16 -9.48 5.29
CA GLU A 9 30.45 -9.78 5.96
C GLU A 9 31.31 -10.79 5.16
N ARG A 10 30.75 -11.37 4.09
CA ARG A 10 31.44 -12.38 3.29
C ARG A 10 32.69 -11.79 2.65
N ALA A 11 33.82 -12.46 2.81
CA ALA A 11 35.04 -12.12 2.10
C ALA A 11 34.84 -12.27 0.58
N VAL A 12 35.39 -11.35 -0.19
CA VAL A 12 35.39 -11.40 -1.65
C VAL A 12 36.78 -11.82 -2.12
N ALA A 13 36.84 -12.84 -2.98
CA ALA A 13 38.12 -13.35 -3.48
C ALA A 13 38.74 -12.35 -4.48
N ASP A 14 40.08 -12.30 -4.57
CA ASP A 14 40.79 -11.41 -5.50
C ASP A 14 40.36 -11.59 -6.95
N ALA A 15 40.00 -12.82 -7.34
CA ALA A 15 39.46 -13.13 -8.67
C ALA A 15 38.15 -12.38 -8.98
N ASP A 16 37.30 -12.15 -7.97
CA ASP A 16 36.04 -11.40 -8.10
C ASP A 16 36.27 -9.88 -8.10
N LEU A 17 37.46 -9.42 -7.69
CA LEU A 17 37.90 -8.02 -7.73
C LEU A 17 38.65 -7.70 -9.03
N ALA A 18 38.94 -8.69 -9.87
CA ALA A 18 39.73 -8.50 -11.08
C ALA A 18 39.09 -7.45 -12.00
N GLY A 19 39.88 -6.42 -12.35
CA GLY A 19 39.45 -5.30 -13.18
C GLY A 19 38.60 -4.24 -12.48
N ALA A 20 38.38 -4.35 -11.16
CA ALA A 20 37.78 -3.30 -10.36
C ALA A 20 38.86 -2.39 -9.75
N GLU A 21 38.55 -1.09 -9.64
CA GLU A 21 39.41 -0.07 -9.04
C GLU A 21 38.83 0.35 -7.68
N LYS A 22 39.68 0.44 -6.65
CA LYS A 22 39.23 0.87 -5.31
C LYS A 22 39.18 2.40 -5.26
N ASP A 23 38.02 2.96 -4.94
CA ASP A 23 37.83 4.40 -4.77
C ASP A 23 38.31 4.90 -3.39
N ASP A 24 38.27 6.22 -3.19
CA ASP A 24 38.68 6.88 -1.93
C ASP A 24 37.82 6.48 -0.72
N ALA A 25 36.61 5.96 -0.94
CA ALA A 25 35.71 5.45 0.10
C ALA A 25 35.99 3.97 0.45
N GLY A 26 36.94 3.35 -0.24
CA GLY A 26 37.34 1.95 -0.09
C GLY A 26 36.43 0.98 -0.86
N VAL A 27 35.58 1.47 -1.77
CA VAL A 27 34.69 0.63 -2.58
C VAL A 27 35.39 0.20 -3.86
N TRP A 28 35.40 -1.09 -4.16
CA TRP A 28 35.84 -1.58 -5.46
C TRP A 28 34.76 -1.29 -6.50
N ARG A 29 35.08 -0.44 -7.47
CA ARG A 29 34.22 -0.04 -8.59
C ARG A 29 34.59 -0.82 -9.84
N LYS A 30 33.61 -1.47 -10.47
CA LYS A 30 33.82 -2.24 -11.68
C LYS A 30 33.41 -1.42 -12.91
N PRO A 31 34.31 -1.14 -13.86
CA PRO A 31 33.97 -0.46 -15.10
C PRO A 31 32.83 -1.17 -15.85
N GLY A 32 31.96 -0.38 -16.49
CA GLY A 32 30.80 -0.89 -17.21
C GLY A 32 29.64 -1.33 -16.31
N THR A 33 29.63 -0.86 -15.05
CA THR A 33 28.53 -1.03 -14.11
C THR A 33 27.97 0.33 -13.69
N ALA A 34 26.82 0.34 -13.02
CA ALA A 34 26.27 1.59 -12.51
C ALA A 34 27.12 2.25 -11.41
N GLY A 35 28.08 1.51 -10.83
CA GLY A 35 29.05 2.05 -9.87
C GLY A 35 30.24 2.76 -10.54
N SER A 36 30.49 2.54 -11.83
CA SER A 36 31.56 3.19 -12.59
C SER A 36 31.26 3.15 -14.09
N TYR A 37 30.81 4.30 -14.60
CA TYR A 37 30.52 4.57 -16.01
C TYR A 37 30.81 6.04 -16.33
N GLU A 38 31.16 6.34 -17.59
CA GLU A 38 31.23 7.72 -18.08
C GLU A 38 29.93 8.09 -18.81
N ASN A 39 29.42 7.13 -19.60
CA ASN A 39 28.17 7.21 -20.35
C ASN A 39 27.28 6.00 -20.01
N LEU A 40 25.96 6.14 -20.11
CA LEU A 40 25.03 5.03 -19.85
C LEU A 40 25.24 3.86 -20.81
N GLU A 41 25.73 4.16 -22.01
CA GLU A 41 26.08 3.21 -23.06
C GLU A 41 27.26 2.30 -22.66
N ASP A 42 28.08 2.72 -21.69
CA ASP A 42 29.20 1.92 -21.16
C ASP A 42 28.70 0.78 -20.26
N ILE A 43 27.49 0.92 -19.71
CA ILE A 43 26.88 -0.11 -18.85
C ILE A 43 26.34 -1.22 -19.74
N GLN A 44 27.19 -2.22 -19.98
CA GLN A 44 26.89 -3.36 -20.84
C GLN A 44 26.35 -4.55 -20.04
N GLY A 45 25.46 -5.31 -20.66
CA GLY A 45 24.89 -6.53 -20.06
C GLY A 45 23.74 -6.26 -19.09
N HIS A 46 23.38 -7.29 -18.32
CA HIS A 46 22.26 -7.21 -17.40
C HIS A 46 22.69 -6.59 -16.08
N MET A 47 22.23 -5.36 -15.80
CA MET A 47 22.43 -4.71 -14.49
C MET A 47 21.89 -5.60 -13.36
N PRO A 48 22.52 -5.62 -12.17
CA PRO A 48 22.02 -6.42 -11.05
C PRO A 48 20.62 -5.96 -10.65
N PHE A 49 19.83 -6.88 -10.07
CA PHE A 49 18.48 -6.58 -9.59
C PHE A 49 18.48 -5.37 -8.64
N ILE A 50 19.44 -5.34 -7.70
CA ILE A 50 19.69 -4.27 -6.73
C ILE A 50 21.20 -4.03 -6.62
N GLY A 51 21.60 -2.80 -6.27
CA GLY A 51 22.99 -2.37 -6.20
C GLY A 51 23.50 -1.84 -7.54
N ASP A 52 24.67 -1.23 -7.49
CA ASP A 52 25.32 -0.55 -8.60
C ASP A 52 26.27 -1.47 -9.41
N GLY A 53 26.54 -2.67 -8.91
CA GLY A 53 27.45 -3.64 -9.52
C GLY A 53 28.87 -3.63 -8.93
N SER A 54 29.13 -2.79 -7.93
CA SER A 54 30.39 -2.76 -7.21
C SER A 54 30.60 -4.07 -6.41
N PRO A 55 31.71 -4.81 -6.61
CA PRO A 55 31.87 -6.15 -6.03
C PRO A 55 32.11 -6.16 -4.51
N ALA A 56 32.79 -5.14 -3.95
CA ALA A 56 33.24 -5.19 -2.55
C ALA A 56 33.48 -3.80 -1.95
N VAL A 57 33.72 -3.77 -0.63
CA VAL A 57 34.21 -2.61 0.13
C VAL A 57 35.23 -3.03 1.18
N GLU A 58 36.23 -2.18 1.40
CA GLU A 58 37.32 -2.44 2.33
C GLU A 58 36.84 -2.18 3.75
N ILE A 59 36.95 -3.21 4.59
CA ILE A 59 36.67 -3.15 6.02
C ILE A 59 37.85 -3.79 6.72
N ASP A 60 38.54 -3.02 7.56
CA ASP A 60 39.71 -3.48 8.33
C ASP A 60 40.81 -4.14 7.47
N GLY A 61 40.99 -3.64 6.24
CA GLY A 61 41.98 -4.15 5.29
C GLY A 61 41.54 -5.38 4.48
N GLU A 62 40.31 -5.87 4.68
CA GLU A 62 39.75 -7.00 3.95
C GLU A 62 38.66 -6.55 2.97
N ALA A 63 38.61 -7.19 1.79
CA ALA A 63 37.52 -7.01 0.85
C ALA A 63 36.28 -7.76 1.31
N LYS A 64 35.23 -7.01 1.68
CA LYS A 64 33.93 -7.57 2.10
C LYS A 64 32.86 -7.30 1.06
N PHE A 65 31.90 -8.22 0.95
CA PHE A 65 30.83 -8.12 -0.04
C PHE A 65 29.95 -6.89 0.15
N GLY A 66 29.73 -6.45 1.39
CA GLY A 66 28.99 -5.24 1.72
C GLY A 66 27.48 -5.30 1.41
N PHE A 67 26.80 -4.17 1.66
CA PHE A 67 25.40 -3.96 1.32
C PHE A 67 25.25 -3.59 -0.17
N PRO A 68 24.08 -3.80 -0.79
CA PRO A 68 23.83 -3.41 -2.18
C PRO A 68 23.51 -1.90 -2.29
N THR A 69 24.35 -1.06 -1.68
CA THR A 69 24.28 0.41 -1.67
C THR A 69 25.50 0.99 -2.40
N PRO A 70 25.47 2.24 -2.89
CA PRO A 70 26.62 2.87 -3.53
C PRO A 70 27.87 2.90 -2.64
N SER A 71 27.73 3.08 -1.33
CA SER A 71 28.84 3.01 -0.37
C SER A 71 29.23 1.59 0.03
N LYS A 72 28.45 0.58 -0.38
CA LYS A 72 28.52 -0.82 0.07
C LYS A 72 28.42 -1.00 1.59
N LYS A 73 28.02 0.05 2.31
CA LYS A 73 27.83 0.11 3.77
C LYS A 73 26.34 0.31 4.09
N LEU A 74 25.98 0.16 5.36
CA LEU A 74 24.67 0.56 5.85
C LEU A 74 24.63 2.10 5.91
N GLU A 75 23.85 2.72 5.02
CA GLU A 75 23.78 4.18 4.87
C GLU A 75 22.81 4.81 5.87
N PHE A 76 23.32 5.29 7.00
CA PHE A 76 22.54 6.18 7.88
C PHE A 76 22.34 7.56 7.24
N PHE A 77 23.33 8.03 6.50
CA PHE A 77 23.21 9.19 5.63
C PHE A 77 23.10 8.71 4.18
N SER A 78 21.96 8.95 3.54
CA SER A 78 21.72 8.60 2.14
C SER A 78 22.06 9.76 1.23
N GLU A 79 23.20 9.65 0.54
CA GLU A 79 23.55 10.57 -0.55
C GLU A 79 22.54 10.49 -1.68
N THR A 80 21.96 9.31 -1.92
CA THR A 80 20.87 9.13 -2.89
C THR A 80 19.71 10.08 -2.57
N MET A 81 19.24 10.15 -1.33
CA MET A 81 18.15 11.07 -0.97
C MET A 81 18.55 12.54 -1.18
N ARG A 82 19.77 12.93 -0.79
CA ARG A 82 20.30 14.29 -1.00
C ARG A 82 20.31 14.67 -2.48
N ASP A 83 20.95 13.84 -3.30
CA ASP A 83 21.22 14.14 -4.71
C ASP A 83 19.97 14.01 -5.59
N TRP A 84 18.99 13.21 -5.16
CA TRP A 84 17.69 13.07 -5.81
C TRP A 84 16.64 14.06 -5.27
N GLY A 85 17.11 15.15 -4.65
CA GLY A 85 16.29 16.30 -4.34
C GLY A 85 15.49 16.19 -3.04
N TRP A 86 15.84 15.28 -2.12
CA TRP A 86 15.19 15.10 -0.80
C TRP A 86 16.19 15.16 0.37
N PRO A 87 17.01 16.22 0.49
CA PRO A 87 18.08 16.31 1.48
C PRO A 87 17.58 16.31 2.94
N GLU A 88 16.34 16.76 3.20
CA GLU A 88 15.73 16.72 4.53
C GLU A 88 15.45 15.30 5.04
N TYR A 89 15.44 14.31 4.14
CA TYR A 89 15.26 12.89 4.44
C TYR A 89 16.53 12.07 4.20
N SER A 90 17.69 12.73 4.15
CA SER A 90 18.99 12.07 4.03
C SER A 90 19.36 11.24 5.24
N THR A 91 18.70 11.43 6.39
CA THR A 91 18.85 10.59 7.58
C THR A 91 17.48 10.18 8.13
N PRO A 92 17.38 9.08 8.90
CA PRO A 92 16.15 8.73 9.59
C PRO A 92 15.65 9.89 10.46
N THR A 93 14.43 10.35 10.20
CA THR A 93 13.83 11.49 10.87
C THR A 93 12.33 11.29 11.08
N PHE A 94 11.70 12.20 11.83
CA PHE A 94 10.26 12.21 12.00
C PHE A 94 9.57 12.78 10.75
N ILE A 95 8.62 12.04 10.19
CA ILE A 95 7.73 12.49 9.12
C ILE A 95 6.31 12.50 9.67
N LYS A 96 5.68 13.68 9.68
CA LYS A 96 4.29 13.81 10.14
C LYS A 96 3.36 13.10 9.13
N SER A 97 2.56 12.14 9.62
CA SER A 97 1.61 11.40 8.78
C SER A 97 0.50 12.30 8.23
N GLN A 98 -0.01 11.98 7.04
CA GLN A 98 -1.17 12.60 6.41
C GLN A 98 -2.48 12.47 7.21
N VAL A 99 -2.51 11.62 8.24
CA VAL A 99 -3.65 11.42 9.15
C VAL A 99 -3.27 11.65 10.61
N HIS A 100 -2.34 12.58 10.85
CA HIS A 100 -1.83 12.84 12.20
C HIS A 100 -2.95 13.27 13.16
N TRP A 101 -3.01 12.64 14.34
CA TRP A 101 -4.10 12.81 15.31
C TRP A 101 -4.29 14.25 15.80
N GLN A 102 -3.24 15.07 15.81
CA GLN A 102 -3.33 16.49 16.20
C GLN A 102 -4.09 17.35 15.18
N ASP A 103 -4.23 16.87 13.95
CA ASP A 103 -4.92 17.59 12.88
C ASP A 103 -6.39 17.13 12.74
N LEU A 104 -6.85 16.25 13.65
CA LEU A 104 -8.20 15.72 13.68
C LEU A 104 -9.09 16.47 14.66
N ASP A 105 -10.31 16.77 14.22
CA ASP A 105 -11.40 17.21 15.07
C ASP A 105 -12.20 15.99 15.56
N PHE A 106 -11.79 15.46 16.71
CA PHE A 106 -12.49 14.34 17.33
C PHE A 106 -13.94 14.67 17.72
N THR A 107 -14.27 15.95 17.93
CA THR A 107 -15.61 16.41 18.29
C THR A 107 -16.55 16.42 17.10
N ALA A 108 -16.04 16.70 15.90
CA ALA A 108 -16.74 16.54 14.64
C ALA A 108 -16.85 15.07 14.17
N GLY A 109 -16.36 14.11 14.97
CA GLY A 109 -16.40 12.69 14.64
C GLY A 109 -15.23 12.20 13.81
N GLU A 110 -14.17 12.99 13.65
CA GLU A 110 -13.01 12.56 12.87
C GLU A 110 -12.21 11.48 13.58
N ARG A 111 -11.79 10.46 12.83
CA ARG A 111 -11.03 9.30 13.31
C ARG A 111 -9.98 8.90 12.29
N ILE A 112 -8.96 8.18 12.75
CA ILE A 112 -8.03 7.47 11.88
C ILE A 112 -8.65 6.12 11.54
N LEU A 113 -8.93 5.87 10.27
CA LEU A 113 -9.29 4.55 9.78
C LEU A 113 -8.03 3.75 9.46
N VAL A 114 -7.94 2.55 10.04
CA VAL A 114 -6.97 1.51 9.70
C VAL A 114 -7.65 0.49 8.79
N PRO A 115 -7.49 0.57 7.46
CA PRO A 115 -8.18 -0.33 6.55
C PRO A 115 -7.39 -1.62 6.24
N THR A 116 -6.15 -1.72 6.72
CA THR A 116 -5.16 -2.70 6.26
C THR A 116 -4.95 -3.88 7.20
N PHE A 117 -5.67 -3.92 8.32
CA PHE A 117 -5.51 -5.01 9.29
C PHE A 117 -6.00 -6.34 8.71
N ARG A 118 -5.41 -7.42 9.22
CA ARG A 118 -5.58 -8.76 8.67
C ARG A 118 -6.43 -9.61 9.57
N ILE A 119 -7.41 -10.28 8.98
CA ILE A 119 -8.12 -11.38 9.64
C ILE A 119 -7.29 -12.65 9.42
N PRO A 120 -6.89 -13.38 10.48
CA PRO A 120 -5.96 -14.51 10.36
C PRO A 120 -6.41 -15.63 9.42
N THR A 121 -7.72 -15.78 9.21
CA THR A 121 -8.34 -16.79 8.35
C THR A 121 -8.44 -16.36 6.88
N LEU A 122 -8.10 -15.11 6.54
CA LEU A 122 -8.28 -14.57 5.20
C LEU A 122 -6.96 -14.08 4.61
N ILE A 123 -6.74 -14.30 3.31
CA ILE A 123 -5.54 -13.88 2.57
C ILE A 123 -5.92 -12.84 1.54
N HIS A 124 -5.86 -11.57 1.92
CA HIS A 124 -6.44 -10.46 1.14
C HIS A 124 -7.83 -10.87 0.65
N THR A 125 -8.09 -10.75 -0.64
CA THR A 125 -9.35 -11.15 -1.26
C THR A 125 -9.27 -12.53 -1.93
N ARG A 126 -8.17 -13.27 -1.77
CA ARG A 126 -7.96 -14.56 -2.44
C ARG A 126 -8.72 -15.71 -1.77
N SER A 127 -9.01 -15.57 -0.48
CA SER A 127 -9.76 -16.55 0.31
C SER A 127 -11.28 -16.38 0.21
N GLY A 128 -11.79 -15.37 -0.49
CA GLY A 128 -13.23 -15.15 -0.68
C GLY A 128 -13.97 -16.30 -1.37
N ASN A 129 -13.23 -17.24 -1.98
CA ASN A 129 -13.79 -18.45 -2.58
C ASN A 129 -13.42 -19.75 -1.82
N SER A 130 -12.93 -19.64 -0.58
CA SER A 130 -12.70 -20.78 0.30
C SER A 130 -13.86 -20.91 1.27
N GLN A 131 -14.65 -21.97 1.13
CA GLN A 131 -15.85 -22.22 1.93
C GLN A 131 -15.58 -22.16 3.43
N TRP A 132 -14.65 -22.98 3.93
CA TRP A 132 -14.37 -23.09 5.37
C TRP A 132 -13.82 -21.79 5.96
N LEU A 133 -13.03 -21.03 5.20
CA LEU A 133 -12.50 -19.75 5.67
C LEU A 133 -13.57 -18.66 5.73
N ASN A 134 -14.51 -18.64 4.76
CA ASN A 134 -15.64 -17.70 4.80
C ASN A 134 -16.61 -18.07 5.92
N GLU A 135 -16.88 -19.35 6.16
CA GLU A 135 -17.73 -19.76 7.27
C GLU A 135 -17.22 -19.22 8.61
N ILE A 136 -15.90 -19.23 8.85
CA ILE A 136 -15.29 -18.66 10.05
C ILE A 136 -15.33 -17.12 10.07
N SER A 137 -15.24 -16.44 8.92
CA SER A 137 -15.05 -14.99 8.83
C SER A 137 -15.85 -14.34 7.70
N HIS A 138 -17.18 -14.42 7.83
CA HIS A 138 -18.15 -13.87 6.86
C HIS A 138 -18.68 -12.48 7.24
N ARG A 139 -18.46 -12.00 8.48
CA ARG A 139 -18.94 -10.69 8.91
C ARG A 139 -17.90 -9.61 8.74
N HIS A 140 -18.32 -8.44 8.26
CA HIS A 140 -17.45 -7.28 8.07
C HIS A 140 -17.89 -6.08 8.91
N PRO A 141 -17.57 -6.05 10.21
CA PRO A 141 -17.86 -4.88 11.03
C PRO A 141 -16.70 -3.88 11.04
N LEU A 142 -17.05 -2.62 11.32
CA LEU A 142 -16.11 -1.58 11.76
C LEU A 142 -15.81 -1.75 13.25
N TRP A 143 -14.56 -2.01 13.58
CA TRP A 143 -14.09 -2.02 14.96
C TRP A 143 -13.97 -0.58 15.45
N LEU A 144 -14.59 -0.28 16.59
CA LEU A 144 -14.47 1.00 17.27
C LEU A 144 -14.47 0.81 18.79
N HIS A 145 -13.81 1.73 19.49
CA HIS A 145 -13.75 1.68 20.95
C HIS A 145 -15.11 2.04 21.56
N PRO A 146 -15.56 1.37 22.66
CA PRO A 146 -16.85 1.67 23.29
C PRO A 146 -17.06 3.16 23.63
N SER A 147 -16.04 3.83 24.15
CA SER A 147 -16.13 5.27 24.45
C SER A 147 -16.28 6.18 23.23
N ASP A 148 -15.82 5.75 22.06
CA ASP A 148 -16.08 6.48 20.81
C ASP A 148 -17.50 6.20 20.32
N ALA A 149 -17.98 4.96 20.44
CA ALA A 149 -19.36 4.62 20.10
C ALA A 149 -20.36 5.45 20.93
N GLU A 150 -20.12 5.60 22.24
CA GLU A 150 -20.93 6.44 23.12
C GLU A 150 -20.90 7.92 22.71
N LYS A 151 -19.71 8.50 22.51
CA LYS A 151 -19.55 9.90 22.11
C LYS A 151 -20.21 10.22 20.78
N LEU A 152 -20.18 9.27 19.85
CA LEU A 152 -20.74 9.42 18.50
C LEU A 152 -22.20 8.95 18.41
N SER A 153 -22.80 8.54 19.54
CA SER A 153 -24.18 8.01 19.57
C SER A 153 -24.40 6.83 18.61
N ILE A 154 -23.39 5.98 18.46
CA ILE A 154 -23.44 4.77 17.63
C ILE A 154 -23.94 3.63 18.50
N GLU A 155 -25.10 3.06 18.18
CA GLU A 155 -25.68 1.94 18.90
C GLU A 155 -24.85 0.64 18.80
N GLU A 156 -25.11 -0.31 19.69
CA GLU A 156 -24.49 -1.63 19.60
C GLU A 156 -25.00 -2.37 18.35
N ASN A 157 -24.08 -2.89 17.52
CA ASN A 157 -24.37 -3.41 16.18
C ASN A 157 -25.09 -2.40 15.26
N GLY A 158 -25.05 -1.11 15.61
CA GLY A 158 -25.66 -0.04 14.83
C GLY A 158 -25.00 0.13 13.46
N LEU A 159 -25.75 0.67 12.53
CA LEU A 159 -25.24 1.01 11.20
C LEU A 159 -24.50 2.35 11.26
N VAL A 160 -23.34 2.42 10.64
CA VAL A 160 -22.47 3.61 10.65
C VAL A 160 -22.10 4.02 9.24
N ARG A 161 -22.10 5.33 9.00
CA ARG A 161 -21.56 5.94 7.78
C ARG A 161 -20.14 6.40 8.04
N ILE A 162 -19.22 5.97 7.18
CA ILE A 162 -17.81 6.37 7.21
C ILE A 162 -17.54 7.26 6.02
N THR A 163 -17.39 8.55 6.28
CA THR A 163 -17.19 9.56 5.25
C THR A 163 -15.70 9.82 5.06
N THR A 164 -15.21 9.63 3.84
CA THR A 164 -13.84 9.94 3.42
C THR A 164 -13.82 11.26 2.66
N ARG A 165 -12.65 11.65 2.12
CA ARG A 165 -12.53 12.86 1.29
C ARG A 165 -13.26 12.77 -0.06
N ILE A 166 -13.63 11.58 -0.53
CA ILE A 166 -14.20 11.38 -1.87
C ILE A 166 -15.57 10.69 -1.84
N GLY A 167 -16.17 10.52 -0.67
CA GLY A 167 -17.44 9.82 -0.56
C GLY A 167 -17.63 9.14 0.78
N HIS A 168 -18.38 8.05 0.81
CA HIS A 168 -18.63 7.32 2.04
C HIS A 168 -18.97 5.85 1.79
N PHE A 169 -18.85 5.04 2.84
CA PHE A 169 -19.38 3.69 2.86
C PHE A 169 -20.16 3.44 4.15
N VAL A 170 -21.09 2.49 4.10
CA VAL A 170 -21.99 2.17 5.21
C VAL A 170 -21.76 0.74 5.68
N ILE A 171 -21.46 0.58 6.96
CA ILE A 171 -21.01 -0.69 7.57
C ILE A 171 -21.61 -0.84 8.98
N SER A 172 -21.62 -2.05 9.53
CA SER A 172 -22.07 -2.30 10.91
C SER A 172 -20.95 -2.03 11.92
N ALA A 173 -21.29 -1.54 13.10
CA ALA A 173 -20.34 -1.29 14.18
C ALA A 173 -20.08 -2.53 15.04
N TRP A 174 -18.82 -2.75 15.45
CA TRP A 174 -18.41 -3.73 16.45
C TRP A 174 -17.60 -3.06 17.54
N ARG A 175 -18.19 -2.95 18.73
CA ARG A 175 -17.57 -2.33 19.89
C ARG A 175 -16.52 -3.27 20.49
N THR A 176 -15.29 -2.79 20.67
CA THR A 176 -14.21 -3.59 21.28
C THR A 176 -13.19 -2.70 21.97
N GLU A 177 -12.71 -3.10 23.16
CA GLU A 177 -11.59 -2.43 23.84
C GLU A 177 -10.24 -2.78 23.20
N GLY A 178 -10.21 -3.72 22.25
CA GLY A 178 -9.02 -4.10 21.49
C GLY A 178 -8.55 -3.07 20.45
N ILE A 179 -9.21 -1.91 20.36
CA ILE A 179 -8.83 -0.81 19.48
C ILE A 179 -8.71 0.49 20.27
N ARG A 180 -7.70 1.31 19.94
CA ARG A 180 -7.44 2.58 20.63
C ARG A 180 -8.57 3.59 20.39
N PRO A 181 -9.03 4.36 21.40
CA PRO A 181 -9.88 5.53 21.18
C PRO A 181 -9.28 6.51 20.17
N GLY A 182 -10.10 7.06 19.28
CA GLY A 182 -9.67 7.90 18.16
C GLY A 182 -9.32 7.14 16.89
N VAL A 183 -9.33 5.80 16.92
CA VAL A 183 -9.01 4.91 15.80
C VAL A 183 -10.18 3.97 15.54
N VAL A 184 -10.51 3.79 14.26
CA VAL A 184 -11.47 2.78 13.80
C VAL A 184 -10.78 1.86 12.80
N ALA A 185 -11.24 0.62 12.66
CA ALA A 185 -10.64 -0.34 11.75
C ALA A 185 -11.69 -1.16 11.02
N ALA A 186 -11.52 -1.34 9.71
CA ALA A 186 -12.33 -2.27 8.92
C ALA A 186 -11.40 -3.03 7.96
N SER A 187 -11.62 -4.33 7.82
CA SER A 187 -10.68 -5.23 7.17
C SER A 187 -10.88 -5.21 5.64
N HIS A 188 -9.84 -5.01 4.83
CA HIS A 188 -9.97 -4.97 3.36
C HIS A 188 -10.25 -6.34 2.70
N HIS A 189 -10.47 -7.40 3.47
CA HIS A 189 -10.62 -8.76 2.94
C HIS A 189 -11.98 -9.03 2.28
N MET A 190 -13.04 -8.31 2.70
CA MET A 190 -14.42 -8.53 2.30
C MET A 190 -14.95 -7.39 1.41
N GLY A 191 -16.19 -7.48 0.97
CA GLY A 191 -16.84 -6.50 0.10
C GLY A 191 -16.83 -6.86 -1.37
N ARG A 192 -16.72 -8.14 -1.72
CA ARG A 192 -16.85 -8.55 -3.13
C ARG A 192 -18.31 -8.47 -3.56
N TRP A 193 -18.52 -8.12 -4.82
CA TRP A 193 -19.83 -7.92 -5.41
C TRP A 193 -19.85 -8.39 -6.86
N ARG A 194 -21.06 -8.63 -7.39
CA ARG A 194 -21.33 -8.96 -8.79
C ARG A 194 -22.49 -8.12 -9.31
N LEU A 195 -22.44 -7.74 -10.59
CA LEU A 195 -23.53 -7.03 -11.27
C LEU A 195 -24.57 -7.99 -11.85
N ASP A 196 -24.15 -9.18 -12.27
CA ASP A 196 -25.01 -10.19 -12.87
C ASP A 196 -25.14 -11.37 -11.93
N GLU A 197 -26.34 -11.93 -11.84
CA GLU A 197 -26.66 -12.91 -10.81
C GLU A 197 -25.99 -14.27 -11.06
N ASP A 198 -25.85 -14.64 -12.33
CA ASP A 198 -25.28 -15.91 -12.80
C ASP A 198 -23.76 -15.83 -13.06
N LYS A 199 -23.13 -14.67 -12.86
CA LYS A 199 -21.69 -14.47 -13.11
C LYS A 199 -20.91 -14.32 -11.82
N ALA A 200 -19.71 -14.91 -11.79
CA ALA A 200 -18.76 -14.78 -10.68
C ALA A 200 -19.35 -15.08 -9.29
N ARG A 201 -20.29 -16.05 -9.20
CA ARG A 201 -20.80 -16.56 -7.93
C ARG A 201 -19.64 -17.13 -7.10
N SER A 202 -19.65 -16.80 -5.82
CA SER A 202 -18.64 -17.24 -4.86
C SER A 202 -19.20 -17.19 -3.44
N TRP A 203 -18.46 -17.74 -2.49
CA TRP A 203 -18.80 -17.81 -1.08
C TRP A 203 -18.72 -16.47 -0.32
N GLY A 204 -18.27 -15.41 -0.99
CA GLY A 204 -18.00 -14.11 -0.37
C GLY A 204 -18.40 -12.91 -1.23
N ALA A 205 -19.22 -13.10 -2.26
CA ALA A 205 -19.68 -12.01 -3.12
C ALA A 205 -21.21 -11.88 -3.10
N GLY A 206 -21.72 -10.65 -3.02
CA GLY A 206 -23.15 -10.33 -3.06
C GLY A 206 -23.57 -9.69 -4.39
N LYS A 207 -24.87 -9.63 -4.67
CA LYS A 207 -25.40 -8.91 -5.83
C LYS A 207 -25.44 -7.41 -5.52
N ALA A 208 -24.98 -6.59 -6.45
CA ALA A 208 -25.05 -5.13 -6.36
C ALA A 208 -25.52 -4.51 -7.68
N SER A 209 -26.01 -3.28 -7.59
CA SER A 209 -26.18 -2.38 -8.72
C SER A 209 -25.21 -1.21 -8.60
N ILE A 210 -24.85 -0.65 -9.75
CA ILE A 210 -24.09 0.59 -9.84
C ILE A 210 -24.95 1.59 -10.60
N ASP A 211 -25.09 2.78 -10.04
CA ASP A 211 -25.80 3.91 -10.62
C ASP A 211 -25.02 5.20 -10.36
N GLN A 212 -25.43 6.28 -11.02
CA GLN A 212 -24.85 7.60 -10.86
C GLN A 212 -25.96 8.55 -10.40
N ASP A 213 -25.69 9.37 -9.40
CA ASP A 213 -26.64 10.40 -8.96
C ASP A 213 -26.58 11.66 -9.83
N ASP A 214 -27.49 12.61 -9.57
CA ASP A 214 -27.61 13.86 -10.34
C ASP A 214 -26.36 14.75 -10.25
N ASP A 215 -25.52 14.55 -9.22
CA ASP A 215 -24.25 15.26 -9.02
C ASP A 215 -23.08 14.55 -9.72
N GLY A 216 -23.32 13.43 -10.42
CA GLY A 216 -22.28 12.66 -11.09
C GLY A 216 -21.53 11.68 -10.17
N ARG A 217 -21.95 11.50 -8.92
CA ARG A 217 -21.31 10.55 -8.00
C ARG A 217 -21.77 9.14 -8.29
N TRP A 218 -20.83 8.21 -8.24
CA TRP A 218 -21.10 6.78 -8.40
C TRP A 218 -21.60 6.21 -7.09
N ARG A 219 -22.69 5.45 -7.14
CA ARG A 219 -23.21 4.65 -6.04
C ARG A 219 -23.16 3.18 -6.40
N LEU A 220 -22.64 2.38 -5.48
CA LEU A 220 -22.82 0.94 -5.44
C LEU A 220 -23.82 0.63 -4.32
N ARG A 221 -24.95 0.03 -4.70
CA ARG A 221 -26.02 -0.41 -3.78
C ARG A 221 -26.06 -1.92 -3.76
N ARG A 222 -25.94 -2.53 -2.57
CA ARG A 222 -26.11 -3.97 -2.44
C ARG A 222 -27.59 -4.31 -2.58
N GLN A 223 -27.93 -5.24 -3.48
CA GLN A 223 -29.30 -5.72 -3.66
C GLN A 223 -29.60 -6.87 -2.70
N HIS A 224 -28.69 -7.83 -2.60
CA HIS A 224 -28.73 -8.89 -1.60
C HIS A 224 -27.32 -9.44 -1.33
N GLY A 225 -27.21 -10.13 -0.21
CA GLY A 225 -25.99 -10.76 0.26
C GLY A 225 -25.69 -12.10 -0.42
N ASN A 226 -24.88 -12.91 0.25
CA ASN A 226 -24.67 -14.30 -0.13
C ASN A 226 -25.89 -15.15 0.25
N GLU A 227 -26.25 -16.11 -0.58
CA GLU A 227 -27.42 -16.97 -0.38
C GLU A 227 -27.10 -18.37 -0.91
N PRO A 228 -27.78 -19.43 -0.43
CA PRO A 228 -27.70 -20.74 -1.05
C PRO A 228 -27.98 -20.70 -2.55
N TYR A 229 -27.22 -21.45 -3.33
CA TYR A 229 -27.49 -21.63 -4.75
C TYR A 229 -27.19 -23.05 -5.22
N ASP A 230 -27.92 -23.46 -6.25
CA ASP A 230 -27.71 -24.76 -6.91
C ASP A 230 -26.44 -24.74 -7.77
N SER A 231 -25.63 -25.78 -7.63
CA SER A 231 -24.40 -25.98 -8.41
C SER A 231 -23.91 -27.43 -8.32
N ASN A 232 -22.87 -27.76 -9.09
CA ASN A 232 -22.22 -29.07 -9.00
C ASN A 232 -21.40 -29.26 -7.70
N GLU A 233 -21.22 -28.21 -6.90
CA GLU A 233 -20.63 -28.25 -5.56
C GLU A 233 -21.77 -28.32 -4.51
N PRO A 234 -22.03 -29.47 -3.87
CA PRO A 234 -23.19 -29.66 -3.00
C PRO A 234 -23.26 -28.69 -1.82
N ASP A 235 -22.12 -28.17 -1.37
CA ASP A 235 -22.10 -27.28 -0.22
C ASP A 235 -22.64 -25.88 -0.56
N THR A 236 -22.73 -25.48 -1.83
CA THR A 236 -23.29 -24.15 -2.19
C THR A 236 -24.76 -24.01 -1.80
N GLY A 237 -25.48 -25.12 -1.68
CA GLY A 237 -26.85 -25.16 -1.14
C GLY A 237 -26.93 -25.03 0.38
N ARG A 238 -25.80 -24.96 1.09
CA ARG A 238 -25.73 -24.92 2.57
C ARG A 238 -25.22 -23.60 3.13
N ILE A 239 -25.00 -22.60 2.28
CA ILE A 239 -24.56 -21.25 2.69
C ILE A 239 -25.59 -20.65 3.66
N TRP A 240 -25.20 -20.40 4.91
CA TRP A 240 -26.10 -19.84 5.92
C TRP A 240 -25.76 -18.39 6.31
N TRP A 241 -24.65 -17.84 5.82
CA TRP A 241 -24.27 -16.45 6.01
C TRP A 241 -24.68 -15.58 4.82
N SER A 242 -25.12 -14.36 5.10
CA SER A 242 -25.54 -13.39 4.08
C SER A 242 -24.59 -12.21 3.92
N ASP A 243 -23.79 -11.90 4.93
CA ASP A 243 -22.85 -10.79 4.84
C ASP A 243 -21.69 -11.13 3.89
N THR A 244 -21.45 -10.23 2.94
CA THR A 244 -20.37 -10.30 1.94
C THR A 244 -19.37 -9.16 2.16
N GLY A 245 -19.59 -8.33 3.17
CA GLY A 245 -18.83 -7.14 3.50
C GLY A 245 -19.08 -5.93 2.61
N VAL A 246 -18.20 -4.94 2.77
CA VAL A 246 -18.30 -3.60 2.16
C VAL A 246 -16.97 -3.28 1.50
N HIS A 247 -16.98 -2.85 0.23
CA HIS A 247 -15.74 -2.57 -0.50
C HIS A 247 -15.16 -1.19 -0.18
N GLN A 248 -14.76 -0.98 1.08
CA GLN A 248 -14.33 0.32 1.62
C GLN A 248 -13.27 1.04 0.76
N ASN A 249 -12.35 0.29 0.14
CA ASN A 249 -11.23 0.87 -0.61
C ASN A 249 -11.67 1.73 -1.80
N LEU A 250 -12.89 1.56 -2.32
CA LEU A 250 -13.42 2.41 -3.39
C LEU A 250 -13.60 3.86 -2.94
N THR A 251 -13.76 4.09 -1.64
CA THR A 251 -13.90 5.43 -1.04
C THR A 251 -12.55 6.07 -0.70
N PHE A 252 -11.41 5.45 -1.02
CA PHE A 252 -10.11 6.00 -0.65
C PHE A 252 -9.56 6.86 -1.79
N PRO A 253 -9.20 8.13 -1.54
CA PRO A 253 -8.57 8.97 -2.55
C PRO A 253 -7.22 8.41 -2.97
N VAL A 254 -6.77 8.74 -4.18
CA VAL A 254 -5.42 8.41 -4.65
C VAL A 254 -4.40 9.30 -3.92
N GLN A 255 -3.72 8.73 -2.92
CA GLN A 255 -2.76 9.44 -2.06
C GLN A 255 -1.37 8.76 -2.05
N PRO A 256 -0.58 8.91 -3.11
CA PRO A 256 0.76 8.31 -3.20
C PRO A 256 1.78 9.10 -2.37
N ASP A 257 2.59 8.40 -1.59
CA ASP A 257 3.78 8.98 -0.95
C ASP A 257 4.63 9.72 -2.01
N PRO A 258 4.95 11.02 -1.83
CA PRO A 258 5.55 11.84 -2.89
C PRO A 258 6.94 11.40 -3.36
N ILE A 259 7.61 10.53 -2.60
CA ILE A 259 8.97 10.05 -2.88
C ILE A 259 8.93 8.68 -3.54
N SER A 260 8.23 7.72 -2.93
CA SER A 260 8.19 6.32 -3.37
C SER A 260 7.06 6.01 -4.35
N GLY A 261 6.02 6.86 -4.42
CA GLY A 261 4.79 6.60 -5.17
C GLY A 261 3.87 5.56 -4.53
N MET A 262 4.23 4.99 -3.37
CA MET A 262 3.42 3.98 -2.68
C MET A 262 2.17 4.61 -2.07
N HIS A 263 1.03 3.93 -2.19
CA HIS A 263 -0.22 4.46 -1.65
C HIS A 263 -0.20 4.52 -0.12
N CYS A 264 -0.50 5.68 0.46
CA CYS A 264 -0.72 5.84 1.89
C CYS A 264 -2.10 5.26 2.24
N TRP A 265 -2.18 4.15 2.99
CA TRP A 265 -3.47 3.48 3.18
C TRP A 265 -4.35 4.02 4.31
N LEU A 266 -3.76 4.63 5.35
CA LEU A 266 -4.54 5.18 6.46
C LEU A 266 -5.38 6.36 5.98
N GLN A 267 -6.62 6.43 6.44
CA GLN A 267 -7.57 7.46 6.03
C GLN A 267 -7.97 8.33 7.22
N ARG A 268 -8.05 9.65 6.98
CA ARG A 268 -8.82 10.55 7.83
C ARG A 268 -10.28 10.40 7.41
N VAL A 269 -11.13 10.01 8.35
CA VAL A 269 -12.55 9.79 8.10
C VAL A 269 -13.39 10.49 9.14
N THR A 270 -14.62 10.83 8.79
CA THR A 270 -15.66 11.20 9.77
C THR A 270 -16.57 10.00 10.00
N VAL A 271 -16.78 9.64 11.26
CA VAL A 271 -17.57 8.48 11.68
C VAL A 271 -18.82 8.97 12.40
N GLY A 272 -19.98 8.46 12.01
CA GLY A 272 -21.24 8.72 12.71
C GLY A 272 -22.29 7.65 12.42
N PRO A 273 -23.46 7.75 13.06
CA PRO A 273 -24.61 6.91 12.75
C PRO A 273 -24.97 7.00 11.26
N ALA A 274 -25.46 5.90 10.71
CA ALA A 274 -26.03 5.89 9.37
C ALA A 274 -27.15 6.94 9.27
N GLN A 275 -27.24 7.59 8.11
CA GLN A 275 -28.20 8.63 7.82
C GLN A 275 -29.48 8.05 7.20
N PRO A 276 -30.60 8.80 7.18
CA PRO A 276 -31.80 8.35 6.48
C PRO A 276 -31.50 7.99 5.02
N GLY A 277 -31.85 6.76 4.62
CA GLY A 277 -31.62 6.22 3.27
C GLY A 277 -30.32 5.41 3.09
N ASP A 278 -29.43 5.44 4.09
CA ASP A 278 -28.26 4.55 4.13
C ASP A 278 -28.69 3.10 4.35
N GLU A 279 -28.06 2.21 3.59
CA GLU A 279 -28.18 0.77 3.71
C GLU A 279 -26.80 0.13 3.89
N TYR A 280 -26.75 -0.97 4.62
CA TYR A 280 -25.50 -1.70 4.78
C TYR A 280 -24.93 -2.11 3.42
N GLY A 281 -23.64 -1.83 3.21
CA GLY A 281 -22.95 -2.17 1.96
C GLY A 281 -22.98 -1.06 0.93
N ASP A 282 -23.66 0.05 1.19
CA ASP A 282 -23.56 1.24 0.34
C ASP A 282 -22.12 1.72 0.24
N VAL A 283 -21.75 2.10 -0.98
CA VAL A 283 -20.52 2.80 -1.28
C VAL A 283 -20.85 3.92 -2.26
N VAL A 284 -20.53 5.15 -1.91
CA VAL A 284 -20.71 6.34 -2.76
C VAL A 284 -19.35 6.99 -2.97
N VAL A 285 -19.04 7.35 -4.22
CA VAL A 285 -17.74 7.89 -4.62
C VAL A 285 -17.88 9.00 -5.65
N ASP A 286 -17.16 10.09 -5.42
CA ASP A 286 -16.93 11.18 -6.35
C ASP A 286 -15.56 11.01 -7.03
N THR A 287 -15.58 10.75 -8.33
CA THR A 287 -14.36 10.53 -9.13
C THR A 287 -13.60 11.82 -9.41
N ASP A 288 -14.29 12.96 -9.48
CA ASP A 288 -13.68 14.26 -9.73
C ASP A 288 -12.95 14.73 -8.47
N ALA A 289 -13.56 14.53 -7.29
CA ALA A 289 -12.89 14.73 -6.01
C ALA A 289 -11.64 13.82 -5.86
N SER A 290 -11.72 12.57 -6.32
CA SER A 290 -10.57 11.66 -6.33
C SER A 290 -9.43 12.17 -7.20
N HIS A 291 -9.75 12.71 -8.38
CA HIS A 291 -8.76 13.30 -9.28
C HIS A 291 -8.14 14.59 -8.70
N ALA A 292 -8.95 15.48 -8.14
CA ALA A 292 -8.45 16.71 -7.50
C ALA A 292 -7.49 16.40 -6.33
N ILE A 293 -7.76 15.35 -5.55
CA ILE A 293 -6.86 14.92 -4.48
C ILE A 293 -5.58 14.31 -5.06
N TYR A 294 -5.68 13.51 -6.12
CA TYR A 294 -4.49 13.03 -6.82
C TYR A 294 -3.58 14.20 -7.25
N GLU A 295 -4.14 15.27 -7.81
CA GLU A 295 -3.39 16.48 -8.19
C GLU A 295 -2.74 17.17 -6.97
N GLU A 296 -3.45 17.26 -5.83
CA GLU A 296 -2.90 17.77 -4.56
C GLU A 296 -1.66 16.96 -4.11
N TRP A 297 -1.69 15.65 -4.26
CA TRP A 297 -0.55 14.79 -3.92
C TRP A 297 0.58 14.88 -4.95
N MET A 298 0.24 14.95 -6.24
CA MET A 298 1.23 15.18 -7.30
C MET A 298 1.98 16.50 -7.10
N ALA A 299 1.31 17.56 -6.63
CA ALA A 299 1.93 18.83 -6.31
C ALA A 299 2.97 18.77 -5.18
N LYS A 300 2.97 17.70 -4.36
CA LYS A 300 3.97 17.45 -3.30
C LYS A 300 5.22 16.74 -3.82
N THR A 301 5.19 16.22 -5.05
CA THR A 301 6.33 15.50 -5.65
C THR A 301 7.41 16.47 -6.12
N ARG A 302 8.64 15.97 -6.22
CA ARG A 302 9.77 16.68 -6.85
C ARG A 302 10.09 15.95 -8.15
N PRO A 303 9.55 16.40 -9.30
CA PRO A 303 9.73 15.70 -10.56
C PRO A 303 11.22 15.69 -10.94
N GLY A 304 11.64 14.61 -11.59
CA GLY A 304 12.97 14.52 -12.16
C GLY A 304 13.18 15.46 -13.37
N PRO A 305 14.32 15.32 -14.06
CA PRO A 305 15.32 14.28 -13.83
C PRO A 305 16.13 14.51 -12.55
N GLY A 306 16.69 13.42 -12.02
CA GLY A 306 17.71 13.47 -10.98
C GLY A 306 19.12 13.67 -11.57
N PRO A 307 20.17 13.32 -10.81
CA PRO A 307 21.55 13.33 -11.27
C PRO A 307 21.73 12.67 -12.64
N ASP A 308 22.63 13.20 -13.45
CA ASP A 308 22.96 12.74 -14.82
C ASP A 308 21.77 12.65 -15.79
N GLY A 309 20.70 13.41 -15.52
CA GLY A 309 19.51 13.38 -16.38
C GLY A 309 18.68 12.09 -16.23
N LEU A 310 18.81 11.38 -15.11
CA LEU A 310 18.16 10.07 -14.90
C LEU A 310 16.75 10.19 -14.30
N ARG A 311 15.84 9.30 -14.71
CA ARG A 311 14.47 9.21 -14.17
C ARG A 311 14.38 8.53 -12.80
N ARG A 312 15.38 7.70 -12.44
CA ARG A 312 15.49 6.98 -11.15
C ARG A 312 16.91 6.47 -10.93
N PRO A 313 17.34 6.19 -9.69
CA PRO A 313 18.65 5.62 -9.42
C PRO A 313 18.86 4.27 -10.12
N LEU A 314 20.06 4.05 -10.66
CA LEU A 314 20.43 2.80 -11.32
C LEU A 314 20.60 1.65 -10.34
N TRP A 315 20.91 1.93 -9.07
CA TRP A 315 21.14 0.91 -8.03
C TRP A 315 19.87 0.46 -7.30
N PHE A 316 18.72 1.10 -7.54
CA PHE A 316 17.46 0.69 -6.92
C PHE A 316 16.92 -0.60 -7.53
N ALA A 317 16.25 -1.39 -6.69
CA ALA A 317 15.57 -2.62 -7.11
C ALA A 317 14.58 -2.35 -8.26
N ARG A 318 14.58 -3.21 -9.29
CA ARG A 318 13.58 -3.17 -10.36
C ARG A 318 13.31 -4.57 -10.92
N PRO A 319 12.06 -5.08 -10.83
CA PRO A 319 11.65 -6.22 -11.63
C PRO A 319 11.77 -5.89 -13.12
N VAL A 320 12.34 -6.81 -13.91
CA VAL A 320 12.52 -6.63 -15.36
C VAL A 320 13.30 -5.33 -15.66
N LYS A 321 14.53 -5.26 -15.15
CA LYS A 321 15.38 -4.07 -15.25
C LYS A 321 15.76 -3.81 -16.72
N PRO A 322 15.42 -2.64 -17.30
CA PRO A 322 15.75 -2.35 -18.69
C PRO A 322 17.24 -1.99 -18.83
N GLN A 323 17.70 -1.82 -20.07
CA GLN A 323 19.03 -1.27 -20.38
C GLN A 323 19.23 0.08 -19.68
N ALA A 324 20.46 0.41 -19.29
CA ALA A 324 20.77 1.63 -18.54
C ALA A 324 20.33 2.91 -19.29
N THR A 325 20.46 2.93 -20.62
CA THR A 325 20.03 4.05 -21.47
C THR A 325 18.54 4.37 -21.36
N ALA A 326 17.68 3.40 -21.02
CA ALA A 326 16.24 3.62 -20.80
C ALA A 326 15.91 4.40 -19.52
N TYR A 327 16.92 4.65 -18.67
CA TYR A 327 16.78 5.49 -17.48
C TYR A 327 16.97 6.97 -17.80
N ARG A 328 17.54 7.31 -18.96
CA ARG A 328 17.70 8.70 -19.39
C ARG A 328 16.33 9.36 -19.53
N SER A 329 16.22 10.57 -18.98
CA SER A 329 15.10 11.44 -19.30
C SER A 329 15.35 12.07 -20.66
N GLU A 330 14.51 11.72 -21.63
CA GLU A 330 14.26 12.59 -22.77
C GLU A 330 13.57 13.83 -22.18
N GLY A 331 14.24 14.98 -22.21
CA GLY A 331 13.78 16.21 -21.55
C GLY A 331 12.37 16.64 -21.94
#